data_AF-A0A0F3MHM4-F1
#
_entry.id   AF-A0A0F3MHM4-F1
#
_cell.length_a   1.000
_cell.length_b   1.000
_cell.length_c   1.000
_cell.angle_alpha   90.00
_cell.angle_beta   90.00
_cell.angle_gamma   90.00
#
_symmetry.space_group_name_H-M   'P 1'
#
loop_
_entity.id
_entity.type
_entity.pdbx_description
1 polymer ?
#
loop_
_entity_poly.entity_id
_entity_poly.type
_entity_poly.pdbx_seq_one_letter_code
_entity_poly.pdbx_strand_id
1 'polypeptide(L)'
;MDKKTYEHDLKDFSFTFIELPKFKKDRVEELNNITEKWCYFFKHAKETTLDGYNKIIGEDLIIKRAYEALDQFNWSEDELITYEQELKRIWDNKAVEDYKLERAKTQGIKLGEAKGKAEAKKDFAIKLLKSELSVETIAKYTDLSIQEVLNLKNSVK
;
A
#
# COMPACT_ATOMS: atom_id res chain seq x y z
N MET A 1 -14.43 31.28 16.36
CA MET A 1 -15.73 31.66 15.78
C MET A 1 -16.24 32.86 16.54
N ASP A 2 -16.35 33.99 15.85
CA ASP A 2 -17.02 35.17 16.38
C ASP A 2 -18.53 34.88 16.56
N LYS A 3 -19.10 35.22 17.73
CA LYS A 3 -20.51 34.95 18.05
C LYS A 3 -21.50 35.91 17.36
N LYS A 4 -21.04 36.92 16.63
CA LYS A 4 -21.88 37.86 15.88
C LYS A 4 -21.80 37.68 14.37
N THR A 5 -20.63 37.33 13.83
CA THR A 5 -20.42 37.26 12.37
C THR A 5 -20.29 35.84 11.84
N TYR A 6 -20.13 34.83 12.71
CA TYR A 6 -19.83 33.44 12.33
C TYR A 6 -18.60 33.28 11.43
N GLU A 7 -17.75 34.31 11.31
CA GLU A 7 -16.53 34.21 10.53
C GLU A 7 -15.42 33.45 11.28
N HIS A 8 -14.63 32.73 10.49
CA HIS A 8 -13.44 32.02 10.92
C HIS A 8 -12.22 32.90 10.67
N ASP A 9 -11.52 33.31 11.74
CA ASP A 9 -10.29 34.14 11.64
C ASP A 9 -9.13 33.42 10.91
N LEU A 10 -9.21 32.09 10.77
CA LEU A 10 -8.26 31.25 10.04
C LEU A 10 -9.04 30.28 9.14
N LYS A 11 -8.71 30.26 7.85
CA LYS A 11 -9.44 29.49 6.82
C LYS A 11 -9.40 27.96 7.05
N ASP A 12 -8.36 27.48 7.73
CA ASP A 12 -8.05 26.05 7.85
C ASP A 12 -8.15 25.51 9.28
N PHE A 13 -8.53 26.34 10.26
CA PHE A 13 -8.66 25.92 11.65
C PHE A 13 -9.94 26.47 12.29
N SER A 14 -10.65 25.59 13.01
CA SER A 14 -11.77 25.98 13.85
C SER A 14 -11.49 25.60 15.30
N PHE A 15 -11.94 26.46 16.22
CA PHE A 15 -11.91 26.19 17.65
C PHE A 15 -13.32 25.87 18.11
N THR A 16 -13.48 24.73 18.75
CA THR A 16 -14.74 24.32 19.38
C THR A 16 -14.52 24.18 20.88
N PHE A 17 -15.26 24.96 21.66
CA PHE A 17 -15.30 24.84 23.11
C PHE A 17 -16.38 23.86 23.51
N ILE A 18 -15.99 22.81 24.24
CA ILE A 18 -16.89 21.75 24.69
C ILE A 18 -17.03 21.78 26.21
N GLU A 19 -18.25 21.60 26.69
CA GLU A 19 -18.55 21.40 28.11
C GLU A 19 -19.10 19.98 28.30
N LEU A 20 -18.24 19.04 28.68
CA LEU A 20 -18.62 17.62 28.82
C LEU A 20 -19.85 17.38 29.72
N PRO A 21 -20.08 18.09 30.85
CA PRO A 21 -21.28 17.87 31.67
C PRO A 21 -22.61 18.14 30.94
N LYS A 22 -22.60 18.98 29.90
CA LYS A 22 -23.76 19.28 29.06
C LYS A 22 -24.00 18.24 27.97
N PHE A 23 -23.05 17.35 27.72
CA PHE A 23 -23.17 16.28 26.74
C PHE A 23 -23.95 15.08 27.32
N LYS A 24 -25.17 14.88 26.83
CA LYS A 24 -26.13 13.89 27.35
C LYS A 24 -26.29 12.63 26.50
N LYS A 25 -25.62 12.56 25.35
CA LYS A 25 -25.69 11.38 24.47
C LYS A 25 -24.79 10.29 25.04
N ASP A 26 -25.31 9.08 25.13
CA ASP A 26 -24.63 7.91 25.71
C ASP A 26 -24.57 6.73 24.72
N ARG A 27 -25.22 6.85 23.56
CA ARG A 27 -25.21 5.85 22.49
C ARG A 27 -24.49 6.38 21.26
N VAL A 28 -23.72 5.51 20.62
CA VAL A 28 -22.91 5.87 19.43
C VAL A 28 -23.80 6.25 18.25
N GLU A 29 -24.94 5.60 18.11
CA GLU A 29 -25.89 5.83 17.03
C GLU A 29 -26.53 7.23 17.09
N GLU A 30 -26.41 7.91 18.23
CA GLU A 30 -26.91 9.28 18.43
C GLU A 30 -25.89 10.35 17.98
N LEU A 31 -24.66 9.96 17.64
CA LEU A 31 -23.55 10.85 17.30
C LEU A 31 -23.64 11.28 15.84
N ASN A 32 -23.86 12.57 15.61
CA ASN A 32 -24.14 13.13 14.29
C ASN A 32 -22.93 13.83 13.64
N ASN A 33 -21.90 14.18 14.41
CA ASN A 33 -20.75 14.94 13.94
C ASN A 33 -19.46 14.60 14.69
N ILE A 34 -18.32 15.05 14.16
CA ILE A 34 -16.99 14.77 14.72
C ILE A 34 -16.80 15.34 16.14
N THR A 35 -17.38 16.51 16.46
CA THR A 35 -17.33 17.11 17.79
C THR A 35 -18.04 16.23 18.82
N GLU A 36 -19.22 15.70 18.49
CA GLU A 36 -19.96 14.78 19.36
C GLU A 36 -19.20 13.47 19.55
N LYS A 37 -18.53 12.97 18.51
CA LYS A 37 -17.63 11.80 18.63
C LYS A 37 -16.48 12.06 19.60
N TRP A 38 -15.88 13.26 19.55
CA TRP A 38 -14.86 13.67 20.54
C TRP A 38 -15.42 13.82 21.95
N CYS A 39 -16.60 14.43 22.13
CA CYS A 39 -17.26 14.52 23.43
C CYS A 39 -17.56 13.14 24.01
N TYR A 40 -18.05 12.23 23.17
CA TYR A 40 -18.30 10.83 23.54
C TYR A 40 -17.01 10.13 23.94
N PHE A 41 -15.95 10.27 23.14
CA PHE A 41 -14.61 9.77 23.46
C PHE A 41 -14.17 10.25 24.85
N PHE A 42 -14.16 11.56 25.11
CA PHE A 42 -13.69 12.08 26.40
C PHE A 42 -14.56 11.66 27.59
N LYS A 43 -15.87 11.46 27.37
CA LYS A 43 -16.80 11.02 28.42
C LYS A 43 -16.63 9.54 28.76
N HIS A 44 -16.45 8.67 27.76
CA HIS A 44 -16.44 7.21 27.93
C HIS A 44 -15.04 6.59 27.81
N ALA A 45 -14.00 7.38 27.59
CA ALA A 45 -12.61 6.94 27.43
C ALA A 45 -12.14 5.94 28.50
N LYS A 46 -12.54 6.16 29.76
CA LYS A 46 -12.15 5.31 30.90
C LYS A 46 -12.89 3.98 30.99
N GLU A 47 -14.07 3.89 30.39
CA GLU A 47 -15.01 2.76 30.56
C GLU A 47 -14.99 1.82 29.35
N THR A 48 -14.36 2.23 28.25
CA THR A 48 -14.44 1.51 26.98
C THR A 48 -13.26 0.58 26.82
N THR A 49 -13.51 -0.69 26.49
CA THR A 49 -12.50 -1.72 26.19
C THR A 49 -12.22 -1.85 24.70
N LEU A 50 -11.08 -2.45 24.35
CA LEU A 50 -10.60 -2.59 22.96
C LEU A 50 -11.64 -3.16 21.98
N ASP A 51 -12.39 -4.16 22.45
CA ASP A 51 -13.33 -4.94 21.64
C ASP A 51 -14.65 -4.18 21.38
N GLY A 52 -15.01 -3.22 22.25
CA GLY A 52 -16.15 -2.33 22.04
C GLY A 52 -15.94 -1.34 20.90
N TYR A 53 -14.68 -0.98 20.61
CA TYR A 53 -14.32 0.10 19.68
C TYR A 53 -14.72 -0.11 18.23
N ASN A 54 -14.62 -1.33 17.71
CA ASN A 54 -14.95 -1.60 16.29
C ASN A 54 -16.43 -1.34 15.97
N LYS A 55 -17.31 -1.34 16.97
CA LYS A 55 -18.73 -0.92 16.82
C LYS A 55 -18.94 0.59 16.96
N ILE A 56 -18.07 1.29 17.70
CA ILE A 56 -18.20 2.72 18.01
C ILE A 56 -17.66 3.61 16.88
N ILE A 57 -16.58 3.17 16.23
CA ILE A 57 -15.73 4.05 15.43
C ILE A 57 -16.29 4.32 14.03
N GLY A 58 -17.06 3.41 13.45
CA GLY A 58 -17.42 3.49 12.02
C GLY A 58 -16.15 3.68 11.15
N GLU A 59 -16.21 4.53 10.13
CA GLU A 59 -15.08 4.81 9.21
C GLU A 59 -14.10 5.90 9.69
N ASP A 60 -14.35 6.57 10.83
CA ASP A 60 -13.55 7.75 11.24
C ASP A 60 -12.21 7.34 11.88
N LEU A 61 -11.19 7.20 11.01
CA LEU A 61 -9.82 6.80 11.36
C LEU A 61 -9.15 7.66 12.44
N ILE A 62 -9.58 8.90 12.64
CA ILE A 62 -8.96 9.81 13.62
C ILE A 62 -9.33 9.49 15.07
N ILE A 63 -10.59 9.10 15.33
CA ILE A 63 -11.04 8.73 16.68
C ILE A 63 -10.44 7.37 17.07
N LYS A 64 -10.26 6.48 16.10
CA LYS A 64 -9.51 5.22 16.30
C LYS A 64 -8.12 5.46 16.85
N ARG A 65 -7.36 6.37 16.22
CA ARG A 65 -6.01 6.72 16.67
C ARG A 65 -5.97 7.28 18.08
N ALA A 66 -6.98 8.05 18.47
CA ALA A 66 -7.08 8.59 19.83
C ALA A 66 -7.28 7.49 20.89
N TYR A 67 -8.10 6.48 20.59
CA TYR A 67 -8.27 5.31 21.45
C TYR A 67 -7.03 4.41 21.49
N GLU A 68 -6.38 4.17 20.34
CA GLU A 68 -5.10 3.45 20.29
C GLU A 68 -4.03 4.11 21.17
N ALA A 69 -3.96 5.45 21.14
CA ALA A 69 -3.05 6.20 22.00
C ALA A 69 -3.42 6.09 23.49
N LEU A 70 -4.72 6.18 23.83
CA LEU A 70 -5.18 6.03 25.21
C LEU A 70 -4.84 4.64 25.79
N ASP A 71 -5.02 3.61 24.98
CA ASP A 71 -4.73 2.22 25.36
C ASP A 71 -3.24 2.02 25.64
N GLN A 72 -2.37 2.55 24.78
CA GLN A 72 -0.91 2.54 24.99
C GLN A 72 -0.48 3.19 26.32
N PHE A 73 -1.18 4.23 26.77
CA PHE A 73 -0.88 4.86 28.08
C PHE A 73 -1.36 4.05 29.28
N ASN A 74 -2.31 3.14 29.11
CA ASN A 74 -2.85 2.30 30.17
C ASN A 74 -2.14 0.95 30.29
N TRP A 75 -1.29 0.58 29.34
CA TRP A 75 -0.57 -0.68 29.35
C TRP A 75 0.52 -0.73 30.41
N SER A 76 0.64 -1.89 31.04
CA SER A 76 1.87 -2.28 31.71
C SER A 76 3.00 -2.48 30.70
N GLU A 77 4.25 -2.45 31.18
CA GLU A 77 5.43 -2.63 30.33
C GLU A 77 5.39 -3.97 29.57
N ASP A 78 4.90 -5.04 30.20
CA ASP A 78 4.74 -6.36 29.57
C ASP A 78 3.68 -6.38 28.45
N GLU A 79 2.56 -5.66 28.64
CA GLU A 79 1.52 -5.52 27.62
C GLU A 79 2.02 -4.73 26.41
N LEU A 80 2.75 -3.63 26.66
CA LEU A 80 3.39 -2.83 25.61
C LEU A 80 4.38 -3.67 24.80
N ILE A 81 5.28 -4.40 25.46
CA ILE A 81 6.26 -5.28 24.81
C ILE A 81 5.55 -6.33 23.95
N THR A 82 4.48 -6.95 24.47
CA THR A 82 3.71 -7.97 23.73
C THR A 82 3.09 -7.39 22.47
N TYR A 83 2.50 -6.20 22.56
CA TYR A 83 1.91 -5.51 21.41
C TYR A 83 2.96 -5.12 20.36
N GLU A 84 4.07 -4.54 20.78
CA GLU A 84 5.18 -4.18 19.89
C GLU A 84 5.77 -5.40 19.16
N GLN A 85 5.86 -6.54 19.85
CA GLN A 85 6.30 -7.80 19.25
C GLN A 85 5.34 -8.29 18.15
N GLU A 86 4.03 -8.18 18.36
CA GLU A 86 3.05 -8.54 17.33
C GLU A 86 3.10 -7.59 16.12
N LEU A 87 3.23 -6.27 16.35
CA LEU A 87 3.43 -5.30 15.28
C LEU A 87 4.70 -5.61 14.48
N LYS A 88 5.81 -5.89 15.18
CA LYS A 88 7.07 -6.30 14.56
C LYS A 88 6.88 -7.55 13.71
N ARG A 89 6.18 -8.57 14.21
CA ARG A 89 5.88 -9.80 13.46
C ARG A 89 5.08 -9.51 12.18
N ILE A 90 4.07 -8.67 12.26
CA ILE A 90 3.25 -8.28 11.10
C ILE A 90 4.11 -7.54 10.06
N TRP A 91 4.94 -6.58 10.50
CA TRP A 91 5.81 -5.82 9.60
C TRP A 91 6.92 -6.67 8.99
N ASP A 92 7.53 -7.57 9.76
CA ASP A 92 8.54 -8.51 9.25
C ASP A 92 7.93 -9.41 8.16
N ASN A 93 6.72 -9.94 8.39
CA ASN A 93 6.01 -10.74 7.39
C ASN A 93 5.69 -9.94 6.13
N LYS A 94 5.21 -8.69 6.29
CA LYS A 94 4.93 -7.81 5.15
C LYS A 94 6.20 -7.49 4.36
N ALA A 95 7.30 -7.19 5.04
CA ALA A 95 8.58 -6.90 4.40
C ALA A 95 9.12 -8.11 3.62
N VAL A 96 8.96 -9.33 4.16
CA VAL A 96 9.31 -10.56 3.44
C VAL A 96 8.47 -10.74 2.18
N GLU A 97 7.17 -10.48 2.26
CA GLU A 97 6.26 -10.61 1.12
C GLU A 97 6.57 -9.56 0.03
N ASP A 98 6.71 -8.29 0.42
CA ASP A 98 7.06 -7.19 -0.48
C ASP A 98 8.42 -7.46 -1.17
N TYR A 99 9.40 -7.97 -0.41
CA TYR A 99 10.71 -8.36 -0.97
C TYR A 99 10.58 -9.50 -2.00
N LYS A 100 9.78 -10.53 -1.73
CA LYS A 100 9.53 -11.62 -2.68
C LYS A 100 8.88 -11.12 -3.96
N LEU A 101 7.88 -10.24 -3.84
CA LEU A 101 7.17 -9.67 -4.97
C LEU A 101 8.10 -8.82 -5.85
N GLU A 102 8.89 -7.93 -5.23
CA GLU A 102 9.86 -7.09 -5.95
C GLU A 102 10.95 -7.93 -6.64
N ARG A 103 11.43 -8.97 -5.96
CA ARG A 103 12.40 -9.90 -6.55
C ARG A 103 11.81 -10.65 -7.75
N ALA A 104 10.59 -11.17 -7.62
CA ALA A 104 9.90 -11.88 -8.70
C ALA A 104 9.64 -10.96 -9.91
N LYS A 105 9.19 -9.73 -9.66
CA LYS A 105 8.99 -8.71 -10.70
C LYS A 105 10.29 -8.36 -11.41
N THR A 106 11.36 -8.11 -10.66
CA THR A 106 12.68 -7.80 -11.21
C THR A 106 13.23 -8.95 -12.06
N GLN A 107 13.10 -10.19 -11.59
CA GLN A 107 13.49 -11.37 -12.35
C GLN A 107 12.64 -11.55 -13.61
N GLY A 108 11.32 -11.34 -13.51
CA GLY A 108 10.39 -11.41 -14.63
C GLY A 108 10.73 -10.38 -15.72
N ILE A 109 11.02 -9.13 -15.34
CA ILE A 109 11.45 -8.08 -16.28
C ILE A 109 12.75 -8.48 -16.97
N LYS A 110 13.78 -8.89 -16.21
CA LYS A 110 15.07 -9.31 -16.79
C LYS A 110 14.92 -10.48 -17.76
N LEU A 111 14.11 -11.49 -17.40
CA LEU A 111 13.84 -12.63 -18.26
C LEU A 111 13.07 -12.21 -19.51
N GLY A 112 12.07 -11.33 -19.37
CA GLY A 112 11.28 -10.78 -20.48
C GLY A 112 12.15 -9.99 -21.46
N GLU A 113 13.02 -9.11 -20.96
CA GLU A 113 13.96 -8.36 -21.80
C GLU A 113 14.94 -9.27 -22.53
N ALA A 114 15.49 -10.29 -21.85
CA ALA A 114 16.40 -11.24 -22.47
C ALA A 114 15.71 -12.07 -23.56
N LYS A 115 14.50 -12.58 -23.29
CA LYS A 115 13.68 -13.31 -24.27
C LYS A 115 13.31 -12.43 -25.45
N GLY A 116 12.82 -11.22 -25.21
CA GLY A 116 12.44 -10.27 -26.26
C GLY A 116 13.62 -9.89 -27.17
N LYS A 117 14.82 -9.66 -26.60
CA LYS A 117 16.04 -9.44 -27.39
C LYS A 117 16.41 -10.65 -28.24
N ALA A 118 16.32 -11.86 -27.69
CA ALA A 118 16.62 -13.09 -28.42
C ALA A 118 15.61 -13.36 -29.55
N GLU A 119 14.31 -13.17 -29.29
CA GLU A 119 13.25 -13.29 -30.28
C GLU A 119 13.38 -12.24 -31.39
N ALA A 120 13.65 -10.98 -31.05
CA ALA A 120 13.87 -9.93 -32.04
C ALA A 120 15.06 -10.23 -32.97
N LYS A 121 16.16 -10.80 -32.45
CA LYS A 121 17.31 -11.26 -33.26
C LYS A 121 16.89 -12.36 -34.23
N LYS A 122 16.11 -13.34 -33.76
CA LYS A 122 15.59 -14.44 -34.60
C LYS A 122 14.64 -13.91 -35.68
N ASP A 123 13.68 -13.06 -35.32
CA ASP A 123 12.73 -12.47 -36.25
C ASP A 123 13.43 -11.63 -37.32
N PHE A 124 14.45 -10.88 -36.93
CA PHE A 124 15.28 -10.13 -37.86
C PHE A 124 16.05 -11.06 -38.81
N ALA A 125 16.66 -12.13 -38.30
CA ALA A 125 17.33 -13.13 -39.13
C ALA A 125 16.36 -13.82 -40.11
N ILE A 126 15.14 -14.15 -39.68
CA ILE A 126 14.09 -14.73 -40.54
C ILE A 126 13.70 -13.76 -41.66
N LYS A 127 13.57 -12.46 -41.36
CA LYS A 127 13.29 -11.44 -42.39
C LYS A 127 14.43 -11.36 -43.41
N LEU A 128 15.69 -11.38 -42.97
CA LEU A 128 16.85 -11.35 -43.87
C LEU A 128 16.97 -12.64 -44.71
N LEU A 129 16.64 -13.80 -44.14
CA LEU A 129 16.60 -15.07 -44.88
C LEU A 129 15.58 -15.05 -46.02
N LYS A 130 14.40 -14.42 -45.80
CA LYS A 130 13.38 -14.22 -46.84
C LYS A 130 13.81 -13.25 -47.95
N SER A 131 14.80 -12.40 -47.68
CA SER A 131 15.41 -11.50 -48.67
C SER A 131 16.62 -12.12 -49.38
N GLU A 132 16.85 -13.43 -49.22
CA GLU A 132 17.91 -14.20 -49.89
C GLU A 132 19.36 -13.76 -49.58
N LEU A 133 19.60 -13.11 -48.44
CA LEU A 133 20.97 -12.82 -47.98
C LEU A 133 21.71 -14.11 -47.58
N SER A 134 23.05 -14.08 -47.70
CA SER A 134 23.91 -15.21 -47.30
C SER A 134 23.86 -15.46 -45.79
N VAL A 135 24.01 -16.72 -45.39
CA VAL A 135 23.98 -17.14 -43.98
C VAL A 135 25.08 -16.44 -43.16
N GLU A 136 26.25 -16.26 -43.76
CA GLU A 136 27.42 -15.59 -43.15
C GLU A 136 27.14 -14.11 -42.91
N THR A 137 26.46 -13.46 -43.86
CA THR A 137 26.08 -12.05 -43.75
C THR A 137 25.03 -11.86 -42.65
N ILE A 138 24.03 -12.75 -42.58
CA ILE A 138 22.97 -12.71 -41.57
C ILE A 138 23.53 -12.95 -40.17
N ALA A 139 24.42 -13.93 -40.01
CA ALA A 139 25.10 -14.19 -38.74
C ALA A 139 25.83 -12.95 -38.22
N LYS A 140 26.54 -12.24 -39.11
CA LYS A 140 27.25 -10.99 -38.79
C LYS A 140 26.35 -9.85 -38.34
N TYR A 141 25.17 -9.66 -38.94
CA TYR A 141 24.29 -8.54 -38.61
C TYR A 141 23.31 -8.80 -37.47
N THR A 142 23.07 -10.07 -37.12
CA THR A 142 22.10 -10.46 -36.08
C THR A 142 22.76 -10.87 -34.76
N ASP A 143 24.10 -10.89 -34.73
CA ASP A 143 24.91 -11.48 -33.65
C ASP A 143 24.46 -12.91 -33.30
N LEU A 144 24.05 -13.69 -34.31
CA LEU A 144 23.74 -15.11 -34.20
C LEU A 144 24.90 -15.91 -34.79
N SER A 145 25.12 -17.11 -34.27
CA SER A 145 26.06 -18.05 -34.87
C SER A 145 25.54 -18.54 -36.23
N ILE A 146 26.47 -18.92 -37.12
CA ILE A 146 26.14 -19.52 -38.42
C ILE A 146 25.21 -20.73 -38.24
N GLN A 147 25.45 -21.55 -37.21
CA GLN A 147 24.62 -22.72 -36.90
C GLN A 147 23.19 -22.33 -36.50
N GLU A 148 23.00 -21.28 -35.69
CA GLU A 148 21.66 -20.78 -35.33
C GLU A 148 20.90 -20.28 -36.56
N VAL A 149 21.57 -19.57 -37.48
CA VAL A 149 20.96 -19.11 -38.73
C VAL A 149 20.61 -20.28 -39.66
N LEU A 150 21.45 -21.31 -39.74
CA LEU A 150 21.16 -22.54 -40.49
C LEU A 150 19.94 -23.28 -39.91
N ASN A 151 19.86 -23.39 -38.58
CA ASN A 151 18.72 -24.01 -37.91
C ASN A 151 17.42 -23.22 -38.19
N LEU A 152 17.47 -21.88 -38.14
CA LEU A 152 16.34 -21.03 -38.51
C LEU A 152 15.94 -21.23 -39.97
N LYS A 153 16.91 -21.26 -40.90
CA LYS A 153 16.65 -21.51 -42.34
C LYS A 153 15.97 -22.85 -42.60
N ASN A 154 16.34 -23.89 -41.86
CA ASN A 154 15.70 -25.21 -41.96
C ASN A 154 14.29 -25.24 -41.37
N SER A 155 14.00 -24.39 -40.38
CA SER A 155 12.65 -24.28 -39.77
C SER A 155 11.67 -23.40 -40.53
N VAL A 156 12.16 -22.58 -41.48
CA VAL A 156 11.36 -21.64 -42.28
C VAL A 156 11.04 -22.19 -43.69
N LYS A 157 11.74 -23.26 -44.12
CA LYS A 157 11.42 -24.03 -45.33
C LYS A 157 10.28 -24.99 -45.08
#